data_AF-A0A239NTE7-F1
#
_entry.id   AF-A0A239NTE7-F1
#
_cell.length_a   1.000
_cell.length_b   1.000
_cell.length_c   1.000
_cell.angle_alpha   90.00
_cell.angle_beta   90.00
_cell.angle_gamma   90.00
#
_symmetry.space_group_name_H-M   'P 1'
#
loop_
_entity.id
_entity.type
_entity.pdbx_description
1 polymer ?
#
loop_
_entity_poly.entity_id
_entity_poly.type
_entity_poly.pdbx_seq_one_letter_code
_entity_poly.pdbx_strand_id
1 'polypeptide(L)'
;MCITWCRGKSADEVARLFGGEPVDAELKTLDEAFDEASEADKDEDDDEAVRPPVILIGELGEWTVVLEPYGGQGVRPLVLQTLSEGGGRALSFKWTVNLDTIFFYAVNGLRIAGFDLLDPPARPGGDADEIEELVEDLPKSLESGLILAERITGQRLDSAWLSRRHRRMFMVNPIRHARPWLLEAAFGHPMLDSAELRPLVATAPTPDRLPFIIASALDIAMRENAPQDISDDPVVAEAMAALRDRPGAAECERLNGRLTEVAHRFRAQTTDGVRDPLARMDQFSTLNALAAAFIPDLATAAFQTVRAVRQLRWLDVETRLRLSVLAGCVHFIRKSTGAIS
;
A
#
# COMPACT_ATOMS: atom_id res chain seq x y z
N MET A 1 -3.44 -15.96 -3.81
CA MET A 1 -2.19 -16.76 -3.88
C MET A 1 -1.08 -15.87 -4.40
N CYS A 2 0.14 -16.09 -3.93
CA CYS A 2 1.36 -15.46 -4.46
C CYS A 2 2.34 -16.57 -4.88
N ILE A 3 3.01 -16.40 -6.02
CA ILE A 3 4.05 -17.31 -6.49
C ILE A 3 5.29 -16.50 -6.81
N THR A 4 6.44 -16.96 -6.30
CA THR A 4 7.72 -16.27 -6.47
C THR A 4 8.79 -17.22 -6.96
N TRP A 5 9.54 -16.80 -7.97
CA TRP A 5 10.73 -17.50 -8.45
C TRP A 5 11.97 -16.70 -8.07
N CYS A 6 13.01 -17.40 -7.64
CA CYS A 6 14.32 -16.85 -7.34
C CYS A 6 15.42 -17.71 -7.98
N ARG A 7 16.32 -17.09 -8.76
CA ARG A 7 17.47 -17.76 -9.37
C ARG A 7 18.74 -17.35 -8.65
N GLY A 8 19.61 -18.32 -8.38
CA GLY A 8 20.92 -18.10 -7.76
C GLY A 8 20.92 -18.09 -6.24
N LYS A 9 19.84 -18.53 -5.60
CA LYS A 9 19.76 -18.79 -4.16
C LYS A 9 19.17 -20.18 -3.94
N SER A 10 19.60 -20.85 -2.88
CA SER A 10 19.05 -22.14 -2.47
C SER A 10 17.68 -22.00 -1.80
N ALA A 11 16.91 -23.08 -1.74
CA ALA A 11 15.66 -23.14 -0.96
C ALA A 11 15.81 -22.64 0.49
N ASP A 12 16.92 -22.94 1.17
CA ASP A 12 17.16 -22.50 2.56
C ASP A 12 17.39 -20.99 2.66
N GLU A 13 18.13 -20.41 1.73
CA GLU A 13 18.35 -18.96 1.68
C GLU A 13 17.05 -18.24 1.37
N VAL A 14 16.30 -18.72 0.37
CA VAL A 14 14.99 -18.17 0.01
C VAL A 14 14.03 -18.24 1.18
N ALA A 15 13.96 -19.38 1.89
CA ALA A 15 13.11 -19.53 3.06
C ALA A 15 13.38 -18.48 4.15
N ARG A 16 14.65 -18.23 4.47
CA ARG A 16 15.04 -17.19 5.44
C ARG A 16 14.67 -15.79 4.96
N LEU A 17 14.77 -15.53 3.66
CA LEU A 17 14.35 -14.25 3.07
C LEU A 17 12.83 -14.05 3.07
N PHE A 18 12.04 -15.12 3.16
CA PHE A 18 10.61 -15.02 3.44
C PHE A 18 10.29 -14.93 4.93
N GLY A 19 11.30 -15.08 5.81
CA GLY A 19 11.13 -15.07 7.25
C GLY A 19 10.74 -16.42 7.87
N GLY A 20 10.93 -17.52 7.14
CA GLY A 20 10.81 -18.86 7.67
C GLY A 20 12.15 -19.41 8.15
N GLU A 21 12.11 -20.46 8.97
CA GLU A 21 13.30 -21.14 9.49
C GLU A 21 13.47 -22.56 8.89
N PRO A 22 14.48 -22.80 8.03
CA PRO A 22 14.59 -24.05 7.26
C PRO A 22 14.60 -25.35 8.07
N VAL A 23 15.00 -25.28 9.34
CA VAL A 23 15.03 -26.45 10.23
C VAL A 23 13.63 -26.94 10.62
N ASP A 24 12.61 -26.09 10.49
CA ASP A 24 11.21 -26.41 10.81
C ASP A 24 10.44 -26.90 9.56
N ALA A 25 11.15 -27.20 8.47
CA ALA A 25 10.52 -27.59 7.21
C ALA A 25 9.87 -28.98 7.27
N GLU A 26 8.61 -29.05 6.90
CA GLU A 26 7.87 -30.29 6.69
C GLU A 26 7.59 -30.51 5.20
N LEU A 27 7.33 -31.74 4.77
CA LEU A 27 6.89 -31.97 3.39
C LEU A 27 5.37 -31.95 3.30
N LYS A 28 4.79 -30.99 2.58
CA LYS A 28 3.34 -30.92 2.32
C LYS A 28 3.02 -30.69 0.85
N THR A 29 1.85 -31.15 0.40
CA THR A 29 1.30 -30.77 -0.90
C THR A 29 0.76 -29.34 -0.86
N LEU A 30 0.41 -28.79 -2.03
CA LEU A 30 -0.24 -27.49 -2.11
C LEU A 30 -1.60 -27.47 -1.38
N ASP A 31 -2.41 -28.50 -1.55
CA ASP A 31 -3.75 -28.59 -0.94
C ASP A 31 -3.65 -28.62 0.60
N GLU A 32 -2.73 -29.43 1.15
CA GLU A 32 -2.50 -29.50 2.61
C GLU A 32 -2.06 -28.14 3.20
N ALA A 33 -1.29 -27.35 2.45
CA ALA A 33 -0.87 -26.02 2.88
C ALA A 33 -2.00 -24.98 2.77
N PHE A 34 -2.90 -25.13 1.79
CA PHE A 34 -4.09 -24.29 1.69
C PHE A 34 -5.07 -24.53 2.84
N ASP A 35 -5.30 -25.79 3.21
CA ASP A 35 -6.13 -26.15 4.35
C ASP A 35 -5.58 -25.52 5.64
N GLU A 36 -4.28 -25.67 5.87
CA GLU A 36 -3.62 -25.11 7.06
C GLU A 36 -3.64 -23.58 7.08
N ALA A 37 -3.42 -22.93 5.93
CA ALA A 37 -3.52 -21.48 5.84
C ALA A 37 -4.96 -20.98 6.01
N SER A 38 -5.97 -21.76 5.59
CA SER A 38 -7.38 -21.44 5.80
C SER A 38 -7.81 -21.62 7.25
N GLU A 39 -7.27 -22.61 7.96
CA GLU A 39 -7.51 -22.78 9.40
C GLU A 39 -6.97 -21.59 10.19
N ALA A 40 -5.76 -21.13 9.85
CA ALA A 40 -5.13 -19.96 10.48
C ALA A 40 -5.97 -18.67 10.36
N ASP A 41 -6.73 -18.51 9.27
CA ASP A 41 -7.58 -17.34 8.99
C ASP A 41 -8.90 -17.36 9.79
N LYS A 42 -9.40 -18.56 10.15
CA LYS A 42 -10.66 -18.71 10.92
C LYS A 42 -10.48 -18.45 12.41
N ASP A 43 -9.26 -18.61 12.91
CA ASP A 43 -8.91 -18.40 14.32
C ASP A 43 -8.79 -16.89 14.67
N GLU A 44 -8.98 -15.96 13.71
CA GLU A 44 -8.91 -14.50 13.98
C GLU A 44 -10.02 -13.96 14.91
N ASP A 45 -11.13 -14.69 15.07
CA ASP A 45 -12.23 -14.32 15.96
C ASP A 45 -11.96 -14.69 17.44
N ASP A 46 -10.99 -15.56 17.70
CA ASP A 46 -10.54 -15.92 19.04
C ASP A 46 -9.24 -15.16 19.35
N ASP A 47 -9.16 -14.46 20.50
CA ASP A 47 -7.97 -13.71 20.96
C ASP A 47 -6.69 -14.58 21.16
N GLU A 48 -6.73 -15.86 20.78
CA GLU A 48 -5.61 -16.81 20.85
C GLU A 48 -4.76 -16.79 19.57
N ALA A 49 -3.62 -16.10 19.64
CA ALA A 49 -2.43 -16.23 18.79
C ALA A 49 -2.67 -16.57 17.30
N VAL A 50 -2.85 -15.53 16.47
CA VAL A 50 -2.81 -15.60 15.01
C VAL A 50 -1.66 -16.50 14.53
N ARG A 51 -2.01 -17.64 13.91
CA ARG A 51 -0.99 -18.56 13.39
C ARG A 51 -0.16 -17.86 12.31
N PRO A 52 1.17 -18.07 12.26
CA PRO A 52 1.99 -17.46 11.23
C PRO A 52 1.57 -17.93 9.82
N PRO A 53 1.74 -17.10 8.78
CA PRO A 53 1.44 -17.50 7.41
C PRO A 53 2.31 -18.69 6.93
N VAL A 54 1.78 -19.49 6.01
CA VAL A 54 2.43 -20.69 5.45
C VAL A 54 3.07 -20.40 4.09
N ILE A 55 4.24 -20.99 3.83
CA ILE A 55 4.87 -21.04 2.51
C ILE A 55 5.26 -22.46 2.12
N LEU A 56 5.27 -22.75 0.82
CA LEU A 56 5.84 -23.96 0.23
C LEU A 56 7.00 -23.60 -0.67
N ILE A 57 8.12 -24.30 -0.55
CA ILE A 57 9.34 -24.05 -1.31
C ILE A 57 9.79 -25.32 -2.01
N GLY A 58 10.11 -25.20 -3.29
CA GLY A 58 10.66 -26.30 -4.07
C GLY A 58 11.48 -25.83 -5.26
N GLU A 59 12.35 -26.70 -5.77
CA GLU A 59 13.17 -26.40 -6.94
C GLU A 59 12.41 -26.68 -8.24
N LEU A 60 12.61 -25.82 -9.25
CA LEU A 60 12.12 -25.92 -10.62
C LEU A 60 13.26 -25.52 -11.57
N GLY A 61 14.02 -26.52 -12.04
CA GLY A 61 15.23 -26.27 -12.82
C GLY A 61 16.27 -25.51 -11.99
N GLU A 62 16.71 -24.35 -12.47
CA GLU A 62 17.65 -23.46 -11.78
C GLU A 62 16.98 -22.44 -10.84
N TRP A 63 15.66 -22.52 -10.71
CA TRP A 63 14.87 -21.59 -9.90
C TRP A 63 14.36 -22.28 -8.65
N THR A 64 14.46 -21.60 -7.52
CA THR A 64 13.67 -21.91 -6.34
C THR A 64 12.33 -21.21 -6.46
N VAL A 65 11.24 -21.95 -6.27
CA VAL A 65 9.86 -21.45 -6.34
C VAL A 65 9.22 -21.48 -4.95
N VAL A 66 8.57 -20.38 -4.59
CA VAL A 66 7.80 -20.22 -3.36
C VAL A 66 6.32 -20.06 -3.71
N LEU A 67 5.46 -20.87 -3.11
CA LEU A 67 4.01 -20.68 -3.11
C LEU A 67 3.56 -20.14 -1.75
N GLU A 68 2.74 -19.10 -1.76
CA GLU A 68 2.12 -18.55 -0.55
C GLU A 68 0.58 -18.66 -0.65
N PRO A 69 -0.02 -19.69 -0.04
CA PRO A 69 -1.46 -19.75 0.19
C PRO A 69 -1.88 -18.55 1.03
N TYR A 70 -2.81 -17.74 0.52
CA TYR A 70 -3.29 -16.48 1.14
C TYR A 70 -2.22 -15.42 1.48
N GLY A 71 -0.96 -15.64 1.11
CA GLY A 71 0.15 -14.72 1.38
C GLY A 71 0.42 -13.68 0.28
N GLY A 72 1.60 -13.07 0.36
CA GLY A 72 2.01 -11.95 -0.49
C GLY A 72 3.33 -11.31 -0.09
N GLN A 73 4.21 -12.02 0.61
CA GLN A 73 5.56 -11.57 0.93
C GLN A 73 6.42 -11.43 -0.31
N GLY A 74 6.27 -12.32 -1.30
CA GLY A 74 7.08 -12.34 -2.50
C GLY A 74 6.92 -11.12 -3.40
N VAL A 75 5.75 -10.49 -3.37
CA VAL A 75 5.49 -9.23 -4.10
C VAL A 75 5.97 -7.99 -3.35
N ARG A 76 6.47 -8.12 -2.11
CA ARG A 76 7.02 -6.97 -1.39
C ARG A 76 8.33 -6.51 -2.03
N PRO A 77 8.53 -5.19 -2.24
CA PRO A 77 9.73 -4.67 -2.89
C PRO A 77 11.03 -5.12 -2.21
N LEU A 78 11.09 -5.11 -0.88
CA LEU A 78 12.31 -5.49 -0.16
C LEU A 78 12.62 -6.99 -0.30
N VAL A 79 11.60 -7.85 -0.24
CA VAL A 79 11.78 -9.30 -0.45
C VAL A 79 12.29 -9.56 -1.86
N LEU A 80 11.63 -9.00 -2.88
CA LEU A 80 12.01 -9.23 -4.27
C LEU A 80 13.38 -8.62 -4.61
N GLN A 81 13.71 -7.45 -4.06
CA GLN A 81 15.03 -6.85 -4.12
C GLN A 81 16.07 -7.81 -3.55
N THR A 82 15.93 -8.24 -2.31
CA THR A 82 16.91 -9.11 -1.66
C THR A 82 17.02 -10.48 -2.33
N LEU A 83 15.93 -11.03 -2.88
CA LEU A 83 15.96 -12.26 -3.67
C LEU A 83 16.76 -12.12 -4.97
N SER A 84 16.75 -10.94 -5.60
CA SER A 84 17.48 -10.71 -6.85
C SER A 84 18.90 -10.17 -6.66
N GLU A 85 19.31 -9.76 -5.45
CA GLU A 85 20.65 -9.24 -5.16
C GLU A 85 21.78 -10.25 -5.47
N GLY A 86 22.96 -9.72 -5.83
CA GLY A 86 24.17 -10.50 -6.07
C GLY A 86 24.24 -11.11 -7.48
N GLY A 87 23.70 -10.42 -8.49
CA GLY A 87 23.59 -10.93 -9.86
C GLY A 87 22.44 -11.92 -10.08
N GLY A 88 21.56 -12.08 -9.09
CA GLY A 88 20.38 -12.95 -9.16
C GLY A 88 19.23 -12.34 -9.96
N ARG A 89 18.15 -13.13 -10.08
CA ARG A 89 16.89 -12.72 -10.69
C ARG A 89 15.75 -13.21 -9.81
N ALA A 90 14.71 -12.40 -9.67
CA ALA A 90 13.50 -12.79 -8.98
C ALA A 90 12.27 -12.25 -9.71
N LEU A 91 11.20 -13.03 -9.75
CA LEU A 91 9.90 -12.56 -10.19
C LEU A 91 8.83 -13.05 -9.22
N SER A 92 7.80 -12.26 -9.03
CA SER A 92 6.67 -12.64 -8.21
C SER A 92 5.39 -12.19 -8.86
N PHE A 93 4.33 -12.99 -8.75
CA PHE A 93 3.00 -12.51 -9.06
C PHE A 93 2.00 -12.99 -8.03
N LYS A 94 1.02 -12.14 -7.78
CA LYS A 94 -0.04 -12.36 -6.80
C LYS A 94 -1.38 -12.10 -7.47
N TRP A 95 -2.37 -12.87 -7.05
CA TRP A 95 -3.77 -12.57 -7.31
C TRP A 95 -4.63 -12.88 -6.08
N THR A 96 -5.78 -12.23 -6.00
CA THR A 96 -6.79 -12.46 -4.98
C THR A 96 -8.14 -12.82 -5.61
N VAL A 97 -9.09 -13.27 -4.79
CA VAL A 97 -10.48 -13.52 -5.21
C VAL A 97 -11.19 -12.25 -5.68
N ASN A 98 -10.71 -11.07 -5.26
CA ASN A 98 -11.23 -9.77 -5.66
C ASN A 98 -10.58 -9.23 -6.94
N LEU A 99 -9.85 -10.08 -7.68
CA LEU A 99 -9.13 -9.73 -8.90
C LEU A 99 -8.07 -8.63 -8.71
N ASP A 100 -7.60 -8.40 -7.48
CA ASP A 100 -6.37 -7.63 -7.24
C ASP A 100 -5.18 -8.47 -7.73
N THR A 101 -4.56 -8.04 -8.83
CA THR A 101 -3.43 -8.75 -9.44
C THR A 101 -2.20 -7.86 -9.54
N ILE A 102 -1.03 -8.45 -9.33
CA ILE A 102 0.22 -7.72 -9.50
C ILE A 102 1.33 -8.67 -9.91
N PHE A 103 2.18 -8.22 -10.83
CA PHE A 103 3.39 -8.87 -11.27
C PHE A 103 4.59 -7.97 -11.00
N PHE A 104 5.69 -8.55 -10.55
CA PHE A 104 6.97 -7.86 -10.40
C PHE A 104 8.13 -8.71 -10.93
N TYR A 105 9.11 -8.04 -11.51
CA TYR A 105 10.37 -8.63 -11.94
C TYR A 105 11.55 -7.78 -11.47
N ALA A 106 12.56 -8.42 -10.90
CA ALA A 106 13.76 -7.79 -10.40
C ALA A 106 15.03 -8.54 -10.81
N VAL A 107 16.08 -7.78 -11.09
CA VAL A 107 17.40 -8.25 -11.50
C VAL A 107 18.44 -7.51 -10.69
N ASN A 108 19.35 -8.24 -10.05
CA ASN A 108 20.45 -7.66 -9.26
C ASN A 108 20.00 -6.61 -8.22
N GLY A 109 18.90 -6.87 -7.51
CA GLY A 109 18.35 -5.96 -6.50
C GLY A 109 17.58 -4.77 -7.07
N LEU A 110 17.45 -4.64 -8.38
CA LEU A 110 16.72 -3.57 -9.04
C LEU A 110 15.41 -4.11 -9.61
N ARG A 111 14.29 -3.45 -9.30
CA ARG A 111 12.99 -3.77 -9.90
C ARG A 111 12.94 -3.26 -11.33
N ILE A 112 12.93 -4.18 -12.28
CA ILE A 112 12.90 -3.90 -13.73
C ILE A 112 11.46 -3.64 -14.20
N ALA A 113 10.49 -4.38 -13.66
CA ALA A 113 9.08 -4.21 -14.02
C ALA A 113 8.12 -4.41 -12.85
N GLY A 114 6.97 -3.74 -12.93
CA GLY A 114 5.82 -3.94 -12.07
C GLY A 114 4.52 -3.45 -12.71
N PHE A 115 3.47 -4.26 -12.72
CA PHE A 115 2.17 -3.90 -13.31
C PHE A 115 1.04 -4.83 -12.85
N ASP A 116 -0.20 -4.40 -13.06
CA ASP A 116 -1.41 -5.22 -12.89
C ASP A 116 -1.57 -6.15 -14.11
N LEU A 117 -1.83 -7.44 -13.89
CA LEU A 117 -1.94 -8.42 -14.98
C LEU A 117 -3.23 -8.27 -15.80
N LEU A 118 -4.28 -7.69 -15.22
CA LEU A 118 -5.56 -7.45 -15.90
C LEU A 118 -5.60 -6.10 -16.62
N ASP A 119 -4.81 -5.16 -16.14
CA ASP A 119 -4.55 -3.88 -16.80
C ASP A 119 -3.03 -3.62 -16.83
N PRO A 120 -2.33 -4.03 -17.90
CA PRO A 120 -0.89 -3.80 -18.02
C PRO A 120 -0.47 -2.50 -18.77
N PRO A 121 -0.81 -1.25 -18.36
CA PRO A 121 -0.32 -0.02 -19.02
C PRO A 121 0.98 0.53 -18.39
N ALA A 122 1.63 1.45 -19.13
CA ALA A 122 2.87 2.21 -18.86
C ALA A 122 3.61 1.87 -17.54
N ARG A 123 4.66 1.06 -17.67
CA ARG A 123 5.34 0.37 -16.57
C ARG A 123 6.31 1.29 -15.82
N PRO A 124 6.18 1.47 -14.50
CA PRO A 124 7.22 2.12 -13.70
C PRO A 124 8.42 1.18 -13.51
N GLY A 125 9.56 1.50 -14.12
CA GLY A 125 10.82 0.75 -14.02
C GLY A 125 11.86 1.27 -15.03
N GLY A 126 13.14 1.21 -14.69
CA GLY A 126 14.22 1.83 -15.46
C GLY A 126 14.53 1.19 -16.82
N ASP A 127 14.13 -0.08 -17.02
CA ASP A 127 14.36 -0.86 -18.23
C ASP A 127 13.14 -1.77 -18.53
N ALA A 128 11.94 -1.17 -18.57
CA ALA A 128 10.70 -1.90 -18.87
C ALA A 128 10.72 -2.59 -20.25
N ASP A 129 11.59 -2.11 -21.14
CA ASP A 129 11.83 -2.62 -22.50
C ASP A 129 12.31 -4.08 -22.50
N GLU A 130 13.06 -4.52 -21.47
CA GLU A 130 13.60 -5.90 -21.41
C GLU A 130 12.53 -6.99 -21.41
N ILE A 131 11.31 -6.66 -20.96
CA ILE A 131 10.19 -7.58 -20.90
C ILE A 131 9.02 -7.12 -21.78
N GLU A 132 9.22 -6.14 -22.67
CA GLU A 132 8.16 -5.63 -23.53
C GLU A 132 7.63 -6.72 -24.47
N GLU A 133 8.52 -7.33 -25.24
CA GLU A 133 8.20 -8.44 -26.15
C GLU A 133 7.56 -9.63 -25.42
N LEU A 134 7.91 -9.85 -24.15
CA LEU A 134 7.37 -10.96 -23.35
C LEU A 134 5.95 -10.70 -22.85
N VAL A 135 5.44 -9.48 -22.94
CA VAL A 135 4.13 -9.07 -22.40
C VAL A 135 3.15 -8.64 -23.49
N GLU A 136 3.63 -8.24 -24.67
CA GLU A 136 2.82 -7.66 -25.76
C GLU A 136 1.57 -8.47 -26.12
N ASP A 137 1.69 -9.80 -26.18
CA ASP A 137 0.62 -10.72 -26.57
C ASP A 137 0.00 -11.49 -25.39
N LEU A 138 0.27 -11.07 -24.14
CA LEU A 138 -0.32 -11.74 -22.98
C LEU A 138 -1.85 -11.59 -22.99
N PRO A 139 -2.60 -12.66 -22.70
CA PRO A 139 -4.03 -12.55 -22.50
C PRO A 139 -4.33 -11.63 -21.30
N LYS A 140 -5.55 -11.11 -21.19
CA LYS A 140 -5.99 -10.39 -19.98
C LYS A 140 -6.63 -11.36 -19.00
N SER A 141 -5.81 -12.27 -18.48
CA SER A 141 -6.27 -13.35 -17.59
C SER A 141 -5.27 -13.66 -16.48
N LEU A 142 -5.68 -14.44 -15.48
CA LEU A 142 -4.80 -14.83 -14.37
C LEU A 142 -3.65 -15.74 -14.83
N GLU A 143 -3.89 -16.55 -15.86
CA GLU A 143 -2.90 -17.44 -16.48
C GLU A 143 -1.70 -16.67 -17.05
N SER A 144 -1.88 -15.39 -17.38
CA SER A 144 -0.84 -14.52 -17.92
C SER A 144 0.36 -14.39 -17.00
N GLY A 145 0.15 -14.41 -15.68
CA GLY A 145 1.25 -14.42 -14.71
C GLY A 145 2.13 -15.67 -14.84
N LEU A 146 1.50 -16.83 -15.07
CA LEU A 146 2.21 -18.11 -15.28
C LEU A 146 2.90 -18.16 -16.65
N ILE A 147 2.24 -17.69 -17.70
CA ILE A 147 2.81 -17.61 -19.06
C ILE A 147 4.05 -16.71 -19.05
N LEU A 148 3.95 -15.53 -18.42
CA LEU A 148 5.06 -14.61 -18.31
C LEU A 148 6.20 -15.17 -17.46
N ALA A 149 5.90 -15.83 -16.34
CA ALA A 149 6.89 -16.52 -15.54
C ALA A 149 7.63 -17.59 -16.37
N GLU A 150 6.92 -18.40 -17.15
CA GLU A 150 7.52 -19.41 -18.04
C GLU A 150 8.42 -18.76 -19.10
N ARG A 151 7.98 -17.66 -19.72
CA ARG A 151 8.78 -16.89 -20.69
C ARG A 151 10.09 -16.36 -20.11
N ILE A 152 10.04 -15.80 -18.89
CA ILE A 152 11.22 -15.23 -18.21
C ILE A 152 12.16 -16.32 -17.70
N THR A 153 11.61 -17.40 -17.14
CA THR A 153 12.40 -18.44 -16.47
C THR A 153 12.86 -19.55 -17.40
N GLY A 154 12.18 -19.74 -18.54
CA GLY A 154 12.28 -20.92 -19.39
C GLY A 154 11.75 -22.19 -18.72
N GLN A 155 11.03 -22.07 -17.60
CA GLN A 155 10.55 -23.20 -16.81
C GLN A 155 9.03 -23.17 -16.68
N ARG A 156 8.40 -24.29 -17.04
CA ARG A 156 6.95 -24.45 -16.90
C ARG A 156 6.59 -24.96 -15.51
N LEU A 157 5.74 -24.21 -14.81
CA LEU A 157 5.11 -24.67 -13.56
C LEU A 157 3.85 -25.47 -13.92
N ASP A 158 3.97 -26.80 -13.93
CA ASP A 158 2.87 -27.69 -14.33
C ASP A 158 2.13 -28.33 -13.14
N SER A 159 1.02 -29.00 -13.43
CA SER A 159 0.22 -29.70 -12.41
C SER A 159 1.00 -30.79 -11.69
N ALA A 160 1.94 -31.48 -12.35
CA ALA A 160 2.74 -32.52 -11.71
C ALA A 160 3.67 -31.92 -10.64
N TRP A 161 4.27 -30.76 -10.93
CA TRP A 161 5.05 -30.01 -9.97
C TRP A 161 4.17 -29.51 -8.81
N LEU A 162 2.99 -28.96 -9.09
CA LEU A 162 2.07 -28.44 -8.06
C LEU A 162 1.56 -29.54 -7.12
N SER A 163 1.30 -30.74 -7.64
CA SER A 163 0.78 -31.87 -6.85
C SER A 163 1.86 -32.63 -6.04
N ARG A 164 3.15 -32.37 -6.26
CA ARG A 164 4.22 -33.00 -5.47
C ARG A 164 4.27 -32.39 -4.06
N ARG A 165 4.96 -33.07 -3.14
CA ARG A 165 5.24 -32.50 -1.81
C ARG A 165 6.44 -31.55 -1.87
N HIS A 166 6.31 -30.39 -1.25
CA HIS A 166 7.33 -29.34 -1.16
C HIS A 166 7.66 -29.05 0.30
N ARG A 167 8.73 -28.30 0.53
CA ARG A 167 9.14 -27.89 1.87
C ARG A 167 8.22 -26.78 2.36
N ARG A 168 7.34 -27.13 3.28
CA ARG A 168 6.37 -26.30 3.95
C ARG A 168 6.98 -25.69 5.21
N MET A 169 6.79 -24.40 5.42
CA MET A 169 7.32 -23.67 6.57
C MET A 169 6.35 -22.57 7.01
N PHE A 170 6.45 -22.16 8.28
CA PHE A 170 5.79 -20.96 8.80
C PHE A 170 6.69 -19.74 8.64
N MET A 171 6.11 -18.59 8.26
CA MET A 171 6.80 -17.30 8.25
C MET A 171 6.73 -16.64 9.63
N VAL A 172 7.66 -17.02 10.51
CA VAL A 172 7.72 -16.54 11.90
C VAL A 172 8.30 -15.13 12.02
N ASN A 173 9.18 -14.74 11.10
CA ASN A 173 9.81 -13.42 11.06
C ASN A 173 9.80 -12.84 9.65
N PRO A 174 8.61 -12.59 9.07
CA PRO A 174 8.51 -12.09 7.69
C PRO A 174 9.32 -10.81 7.54
N ILE A 175 10.03 -10.65 6.42
CA ILE A 175 10.76 -9.41 6.15
C ILE A 175 9.76 -8.25 6.12
N ARG A 176 9.92 -7.35 7.07
CA ARG A 176 9.18 -6.10 7.13
C ARG A 176 10.07 -4.99 6.62
N HIS A 177 9.49 -4.03 5.91
CA HIS A 177 10.19 -2.78 5.63
C HIS A 177 10.62 -2.12 6.95
N ALA A 178 11.81 -1.52 6.96
CA ALA A 178 12.26 -0.67 8.08
C ALA A 178 11.29 0.49 8.36
N ARG A 179 10.41 0.81 7.40
CA ARG A 179 9.42 1.88 7.46
C ARG A 179 8.02 1.30 7.21
N PRO A 180 7.41 0.61 8.19
CA PRO A 180 6.08 0.00 8.03
C PRO A 180 4.95 1.03 7.79
N TRP A 181 5.22 2.31 8.01
CA TRP A 181 4.30 3.42 7.72
C TRP A 181 4.36 3.91 6.28
N LEU A 182 5.32 3.46 5.48
CA LEU A 182 5.49 3.90 4.10
C LEU A 182 4.87 2.88 3.16
N LEU A 183 4.02 3.35 2.23
CA LEU A 183 3.48 2.46 1.21
C LEU A 183 4.58 1.92 0.31
N GLU A 184 4.41 0.67 -0.10
CA GLU A 184 5.37 -0.02 -0.97
C GLU A 184 5.57 0.70 -2.30
N ALA A 185 4.49 1.24 -2.88
CA ALA A 185 4.53 2.04 -4.11
C ALA A 185 5.35 3.34 -3.99
N ALA A 186 5.63 3.81 -2.76
CA ALA A 186 6.37 5.05 -2.54
C ALA A 186 7.88 4.84 -2.47
N PHE A 187 8.38 3.62 -2.24
CA PHE A 187 9.83 3.40 -2.09
C PHE A 187 10.61 3.81 -3.35
N GLY A 188 11.68 4.56 -3.15
CA GLY A 188 12.53 5.07 -4.24
C GLY A 188 11.88 6.18 -5.07
N HIS A 189 10.64 6.58 -4.79
CA HIS A 189 9.97 7.64 -5.54
C HIS A 189 10.60 9.01 -5.18
N PRO A 190 10.99 9.86 -6.17
CA PRO A 190 11.65 11.15 -5.91
C PRO A 190 10.87 12.10 -4.99
N MET A 191 9.54 12.01 -4.98
CA MET A 191 8.67 12.76 -4.06
C MET A 191 9.05 12.57 -2.58
N LEU A 192 9.57 11.39 -2.19
CA LEU A 192 10.00 11.16 -0.81
C LEU A 192 11.20 12.03 -0.41
N ASP A 193 11.99 12.46 -1.39
CA ASP A 193 13.10 13.39 -1.19
C ASP A 193 12.65 14.86 -1.24
N SER A 194 11.37 15.15 -1.44
CA SER A 194 10.85 16.52 -1.37
C SER A 194 11.09 17.14 0.02
N ALA A 195 11.32 18.46 0.07
CA ALA A 195 11.53 19.16 1.33
C ALA A 195 10.36 18.99 2.32
N GLU A 196 9.15 18.77 1.78
CA GLU A 196 7.92 18.52 2.53
C GLU A 196 7.93 17.14 3.19
N LEU A 197 8.15 16.05 2.44
CA LEU A 197 8.05 14.70 3.00
C LEU A 197 9.32 14.20 3.66
N ARG A 198 10.49 14.72 3.29
CA ARG A 198 11.79 14.24 3.79
C ARG A 198 11.85 14.16 5.32
N PRO A 199 11.32 15.11 6.11
CA PRO A 199 11.29 14.99 7.58
C PRO A 199 10.45 13.82 8.11
N LEU A 200 9.37 13.43 7.40
CA LEU A 200 8.52 12.29 7.77
C LEU A 200 9.11 10.95 7.33
N VAL A 201 9.92 10.97 6.28
CA VAL A 201 10.49 9.77 5.67
C VAL A 201 11.84 9.40 6.30
N ALA A 202 12.63 10.40 6.67
CA ALA A 202 13.98 10.20 7.22
C ALA A 202 13.96 9.53 8.60
N THR A 203 12.93 9.78 9.41
CA THR A 203 12.75 9.22 10.76
C THR A 203 11.37 8.61 10.90
N ALA A 204 11.19 7.69 11.85
CA ALA A 204 9.85 7.19 12.18
C ALA A 204 8.92 8.35 12.56
N PRO A 205 7.68 8.39 12.05
CA PRO A 205 6.75 9.47 12.35
C PRO A 205 6.32 9.37 13.81
N THR A 206 6.39 10.50 14.50
CA THR A 206 6.10 10.66 15.93
C THR A 206 4.91 11.59 16.13
N PRO A 207 4.23 11.57 17.31
CA PRO A 207 3.05 12.40 17.55
C PRO A 207 3.23 13.91 17.31
N ASP A 208 4.43 14.46 17.53
CA ASP A 208 4.76 15.86 17.25
C ASP A 208 4.69 16.22 15.76
N ARG A 209 4.64 15.23 14.86
CA ARG A 209 4.46 15.41 13.41
C ARG A 209 2.99 15.54 12.98
N LEU A 210 2.03 15.29 13.87
CA LEU A 210 0.60 15.35 13.52
C LEU A 210 0.16 16.75 13.01
N PRO A 211 0.57 17.89 13.60
CA PRO A 211 0.25 19.21 13.05
C PRO A 211 0.79 19.40 11.62
N PHE A 212 2.00 18.93 11.35
CA PHE A 212 2.60 18.99 10.02
C PHE A 212 1.81 18.15 9.00
N ILE A 213 1.40 16.94 9.36
CA ILE A 213 0.60 16.06 8.50
C ILE A 213 -0.76 16.70 8.18
N ILE A 214 -1.43 17.29 9.18
CA ILE A 214 -2.69 18.02 8.99
C ILE A 214 -2.50 19.17 8.00
N ALA A 215 -1.49 20.01 8.23
CA ALA A 215 -1.21 21.16 7.36
C ALA A 215 -0.90 20.74 5.92
N SER A 216 -0.08 19.69 5.74
CA SER A 216 0.28 19.16 4.41
C SER A 216 -0.94 18.62 3.66
N ALA A 217 -1.82 17.88 4.35
CA ALA A 217 -3.06 17.38 3.74
C ALA A 217 -4.00 18.52 3.34
N LEU A 218 -4.14 19.55 4.18
CA LEU A 218 -4.96 20.72 3.86
C LEU A 218 -4.38 21.56 2.71
N ASP A 219 -3.06 21.72 2.64
CA ASP A 219 -2.41 22.40 1.52
C ASP A 219 -2.75 21.72 0.19
N ILE A 220 -2.69 20.38 0.13
CA ILE A 220 -3.15 19.61 -1.02
C ILE A 220 -4.63 19.90 -1.32
N ALA A 221 -5.51 19.82 -0.31
CA ALA A 221 -6.94 20.03 -0.51
C ALA A 221 -7.30 21.43 -1.05
N MET A 222 -6.58 22.45 -0.57
CA MET A 222 -6.77 23.83 -0.99
C MET A 222 -6.16 24.10 -2.36
N ARG A 223 -4.97 23.57 -2.66
CA ARG A 223 -4.31 23.75 -3.95
C ARG A 223 -5.08 23.09 -5.09
N GLU A 224 -5.58 21.87 -4.87
CA GLU A 224 -6.29 21.11 -5.90
C GLU A 224 -7.75 21.56 -6.07
N ASN A 225 -8.34 22.17 -5.04
CA ASN A 225 -9.77 22.38 -4.99
C ASN A 225 -10.22 23.53 -4.06
N ALA A 226 -9.52 24.67 -4.07
CA ALA A 226 -10.05 25.92 -3.50
C ALA A 226 -10.74 26.75 -4.60
N PRO A 227 -12.04 26.53 -4.87
CA PRO A 227 -12.81 27.47 -5.64
C PRO A 227 -12.97 28.77 -4.87
N GLN A 228 -13.05 29.86 -5.62
CA GLN A 228 -13.23 31.21 -5.12
C GLN A 228 -14.36 31.29 -4.08
N ASP A 229 -15.49 30.58 -4.33
CA ASP A 229 -16.64 30.51 -3.43
C ASP A 229 -16.33 30.03 -2.00
N ILE A 230 -15.40 29.09 -1.80
CA ILE A 230 -15.02 28.62 -0.45
C ILE A 230 -14.08 29.61 0.21
N SER A 231 -13.11 30.14 -0.56
CA SER A 231 -12.10 31.07 -0.05
C SER A 231 -12.70 32.38 0.46
N ASP A 232 -13.87 32.76 -0.05
CA ASP A 232 -14.58 33.97 0.35
C ASP A 232 -15.46 33.77 1.61
N ASP A 233 -15.68 32.54 2.11
CA ASP A 233 -16.47 32.33 3.34
C ASP A 233 -15.64 32.77 4.58
N PRO A 234 -16.15 33.70 5.41
CA PRO A 234 -15.40 34.26 6.53
C PRO A 234 -15.02 33.21 7.58
N VAL A 235 -15.80 32.13 7.73
CA VAL A 235 -15.48 31.01 8.64
C VAL A 235 -14.24 30.27 8.16
N VAL A 236 -14.11 30.08 6.85
CA VAL A 236 -12.97 29.42 6.23
C VAL A 236 -11.72 30.28 6.40
N ALA A 237 -11.82 31.59 6.14
CA ALA A 237 -10.70 32.52 6.34
C ALA A 237 -10.23 32.54 7.82
N GLU A 238 -11.17 32.59 8.76
CA GLU A 238 -10.90 32.53 10.22
C GLU A 238 -10.22 31.21 10.61
N ALA A 239 -10.72 30.08 10.11
CA ALA A 239 -10.13 28.76 10.33
C ALA A 239 -8.70 28.67 9.76
N MET A 240 -8.47 29.13 8.53
CA MET A 240 -7.14 29.12 7.90
C MET A 240 -6.14 29.98 8.67
N ALA A 241 -6.58 31.11 9.23
CA ALA A 241 -5.75 31.91 10.12
C ALA A 241 -5.42 31.18 11.43
N ALA A 242 -6.42 30.56 12.07
CA ALA A 242 -6.27 29.85 13.33
C ALA A 242 -5.39 28.60 13.23
N LEU A 243 -5.33 27.93 12.07
CA LEU A 243 -4.48 26.75 11.87
C LEU A 243 -2.99 26.99 12.13
N ARG A 244 -2.50 28.21 11.92
CA ARG A 244 -1.08 28.56 12.10
C ARG A 244 -0.62 28.41 13.55
N ASP A 245 -1.44 28.89 14.47
CA ASP A 245 -1.11 28.92 15.89
C ASP A 245 -1.76 27.77 16.67
N ARG A 246 -2.65 27.02 16.03
CA ARG A 246 -3.49 25.95 16.57
C ARG A 246 -4.17 26.36 17.89
N PRO A 247 -5.46 26.75 17.86
CA PRO A 247 -6.11 27.26 19.04
C PRO A 247 -6.36 26.17 20.10
N GLY A 248 -6.72 26.59 21.31
CA GLY A 248 -7.10 25.67 22.39
C GLY A 248 -8.36 24.85 22.06
N ALA A 249 -8.62 23.80 22.85
CA ALA A 249 -9.68 22.82 22.58
C ALA A 249 -11.07 23.42 22.37
N ALA A 250 -11.50 24.37 23.23
CA ALA A 250 -12.82 25.00 23.09
C ALA A 250 -13.00 25.78 21.78
N GLU A 251 -11.93 26.43 21.33
CA GLU A 251 -11.92 27.18 20.08
C GLU A 251 -11.84 26.26 18.86
N CYS A 252 -11.10 25.14 18.98
CA CYS A 252 -11.12 24.04 18.02
C CYS A 252 -12.54 23.48 17.84
N GLU A 253 -13.25 23.16 18.92
CA GLU A 253 -14.64 22.67 18.87
C GLU A 253 -15.57 23.68 18.20
N ARG A 254 -15.44 24.97 18.54
CA ARG A 254 -16.23 26.04 17.93
C ARG A 254 -16.00 26.14 16.42
N LEU A 255 -14.74 26.15 15.98
CA LEU A 255 -14.38 26.23 14.57
C LEU A 255 -14.81 24.97 13.80
N ASN A 256 -14.62 23.79 14.39
CA ASN A 256 -15.08 22.52 13.82
C ASN A 256 -16.61 22.53 13.58
N GLY A 257 -17.41 22.96 14.56
CA GLY A 257 -18.85 23.06 14.44
C GLY A 257 -19.28 24.01 13.32
N ARG A 258 -18.72 25.23 13.29
CA ARG A 258 -19.03 26.22 12.26
C ARG A 258 -18.63 25.77 10.85
N LEU A 259 -17.47 25.13 10.69
CA LEU A 259 -17.04 24.59 9.40
C LEU A 259 -17.92 23.43 8.95
N THR A 260 -18.40 22.60 9.88
CA THR A 260 -19.34 21.52 9.59
C THR A 260 -20.68 22.08 9.08
N GLU A 261 -21.19 23.15 9.68
CA GLU A 261 -22.37 23.87 9.19
C GLU A 261 -22.16 24.45 7.78
N VAL A 262 -20.99 25.04 7.50
CA VAL A 262 -20.61 25.51 6.15
C VAL A 262 -20.61 24.33 5.17
N ALA A 263 -19.97 23.21 5.51
CA ALA A 263 -19.95 22.01 4.68
C ALA A 263 -21.36 21.49 4.37
N HIS A 264 -22.24 21.42 5.37
CA HIS A 264 -23.64 21.02 5.16
C HIS A 264 -24.42 21.99 4.27
N ARG A 265 -24.22 23.30 4.43
CA ARG A 265 -24.81 24.33 3.57
C ARG A 265 -24.39 24.13 2.11
N PHE A 266 -23.09 23.95 1.87
CA PHE A 266 -22.55 23.67 0.54
C PHE A 266 -23.14 22.38 -0.05
N ARG A 267 -23.23 21.31 0.76
CA ARG A 267 -23.84 20.04 0.33
C ARG A 267 -25.32 20.20 -0.02
N ALA A 268 -26.09 20.93 0.76
CA ALA A 268 -27.51 21.17 0.49
C ALA A 268 -27.72 21.98 -0.81
N GLN A 269 -26.81 22.88 -1.15
CA GLN A 269 -26.88 23.63 -2.42
C GLN A 269 -26.61 22.74 -3.65
N THR A 270 -25.98 21.58 -3.49
CA THR A 270 -25.66 20.69 -4.64
C THR A 270 -26.87 20.03 -5.28
N THR A 271 -27.99 19.90 -4.54
CA THR A 271 -29.20 19.24 -5.05
C THR A 271 -30.04 20.13 -5.97
N ASP A 272 -29.78 21.44 -5.99
CA ASP A 272 -30.59 22.40 -6.74
C ASP A 272 -29.92 22.82 -8.06
N GLY A 273 -30.01 21.97 -9.07
CA GLY A 273 -29.71 22.34 -10.46
C GLY A 273 -28.26 22.76 -10.74
N VAL A 274 -27.30 22.30 -9.93
CA VAL A 274 -25.90 22.72 -10.04
C VAL A 274 -25.26 22.19 -11.33
N ARG A 275 -24.56 23.10 -12.02
CA ARG A 275 -23.91 22.87 -13.31
C ARG A 275 -22.77 21.85 -13.26
N ASP A 276 -22.19 21.62 -12.07
CA ASP A 276 -21.17 20.60 -11.82
C ASP A 276 -21.32 20.00 -10.39
N PRO A 277 -22.09 18.90 -10.24
CA PRO A 277 -22.24 18.22 -8.96
C PRO A 277 -20.93 17.58 -8.49
N LEU A 278 -20.00 17.30 -9.42
CA LEU A 278 -18.72 16.73 -9.07
C LEU A 278 -17.90 17.80 -8.34
N ALA A 279 -17.56 18.92 -8.95
CA ALA A 279 -16.76 19.97 -8.29
C ALA A 279 -17.26 20.30 -6.87
N ARG A 280 -18.58 20.34 -6.66
CA ARG A 280 -19.17 20.56 -5.33
C ARG A 280 -18.92 19.43 -4.30
N MET A 281 -18.86 18.17 -4.72
CA MET A 281 -18.46 17.08 -3.81
C MET A 281 -17.01 17.21 -3.36
N ASP A 282 -16.11 17.68 -4.24
CA ASP A 282 -14.73 17.93 -3.86
C ASP A 282 -14.69 19.11 -2.87
N GLN A 283 -15.46 20.17 -3.11
CA GLN A 283 -15.61 21.32 -2.20
C GLN A 283 -16.05 20.89 -0.80
N PHE A 284 -17.06 20.03 -0.74
CA PHE A 284 -17.54 19.43 0.50
C PHE A 284 -16.44 18.63 1.22
N SER A 285 -15.66 17.84 0.48
CA SER A 285 -14.52 17.09 1.04
C SER A 285 -13.42 18.01 1.58
N THR A 286 -13.11 19.11 0.89
CA THR A 286 -12.16 20.13 1.36
C THR A 286 -12.64 20.79 2.66
N LEU A 287 -13.93 21.16 2.75
CA LEU A 287 -14.51 21.74 3.97
C LEU A 287 -14.53 20.74 5.13
N ASN A 288 -14.83 19.46 4.86
CA ASN A 288 -14.76 18.41 5.88
C ASN A 288 -13.31 18.17 6.37
N ALA A 289 -12.33 18.24 5.47
CA ALA A 289 -10.92 18.15 5.85
C ALA A 289 -10.54 19.33 6.76
N LEU A 290 -10.96 20.55 6.40
CA LEU A 290 -10.71 21.74 7.21
C LEU A 290 -11.40 21.65 8.58
N ALA A 291 -12.65 21.19 8.64
CA ALA A 291 -13.35 20.95 9.91
C ALA A 291 -12.60 19.91 10.76
N ALA A 292 -12.23 18.78 10.17
CA ALA A 292 -11.51 17.69 10.84
C ALA A 292 -10.17 18.12 11.46
N ALA A 293 -9.48 19.09 10.85
CA ALA A 293 -8.23 19.64 11.37
C ALA A 293 -8.37 20.30 12.75
N PHE A 294 -9.59 20.72 13.12
CA PHE A 294 -9.94 21.32 14.41
C PHE A 294 -10.56 20.31 15.40
N ILE A 295 -10.41 19.01 15.19
CA ILE A 295 -10.70 18.04 16.26
C ILE A 295 -9.64 18.22 17.38
N PRO A 296 -10.04 18.33 18.68
CA PRO A 296 -9.08 18.56 19.77
C PRO A 296 -7.99 17.49 19.86
N ASP A 297 -8.35 16.22 19.68
CA ASP A 297 -7.39 15.12 19.59
C ASP A 297 -6.63 15.16 18.26
N LEU A 298 -5.32 15.42 18.33
CA LEU A 298 -4.43 15.57 17.19
C LEU A 298 -4.40 14.35 16.26
N ALA A 299 -4.44 13.15 16.84
CA ALA A 299 -4.32 11.91 16.08
C ALA A 299 -5.59 11.64 15.27
N THR A 300 -6.76 11.88 15.88
CA THR A 300 -8.06 11.85 15.22
C THR A 300 -8.19 12.95 14.19
N ALA A 301 -7.75 14.18 14.51
CA ALA A 301 -7.73 15.30 13.57
C ALA A 301 -6.95 14.97 12.30
N ALA A 302 -5.71 14.46 12.44
CA ALA A 302 -4.87 14.08 11.30
C ALA A 302 -5.51 12.96 10.48
N PHE A 303 -6.05 11.93 11.14
CA PHE A 303 -6.68 10.80 10.46
C PHE A 303 -7.90 11.23 9.64
N GLN A 304 -8.81 11.99 10.25
CA GLN A 304 -10.02 12.45 9.59
C GLN A 304 -9.71 13.47 8.48
N THR A 305 -8.73 14.35 8.69
CA THR A 305 -8.27 15.30 7.67
C THR A 305 -7.75 14.54 6.45
N VAL A 306 -6.74 13.67 6.61
CA VAL A 306 -6.15 12.92 5.49
C VAL A 306 -7.21 12.05 4.79
N ARG A 307 -8.11 11.41 5.56
CA ARG A 307 -9.22 10.62 5.01
C ARG A 307 -10.15 11.46 4.13
N ALA A 308 -10.53 12.66 4.58
CA ALA A 308 -11.39 13.56 3.82
C ALA A 308 -10.71 14.04 2.53
N VAL A 309 -9.43 14.41 2.58
CA VAL A 309 -8.68 14.85 1.39
C VAL A 309 -8.52 13.71 0.37
N ARG A 310 -8.37 12.46 0.81
CA ARG A 310 -8.35 11.29 -0.09
C ARG A 310 -9.66 11.04 -0.84
N GLN A 311 -10.77 11.70 -0.47
CA GLN A 311 -12.03 11.63 -1.21
C GLN A 311 -12.09 12.59 -2.39
N LEU A 312 -11.11 13.48 -2.57
CA LEU A 312 -11.01 14.33 -3.74
C LEU A 312 -10.79 13.46 -4.99
N ARG A 313 -11.61 13.65 -6.03
CA ARG A 313 -11.59 12.74 -7.19
C ARG A 313 -10.44 13.00 -8.14
N TRP A 314 -10.13 14.27 -8.38
CA TRP A 314 -9.22 14.71 -9.44
C TRP A 314 -7.76 14.86 -9.00
N LEU A 315 -7.32 14.01 -8.07
CA LEU A 315 -5.92 13.99 -7.65
C LEU A 315 -5.07 13.22 -8.67
N ASP A 316 -3.97 13.81 -9.11
CA ASP A 316 -2.95 13.11 -9.89
C ASP A 316 -2.30 11.96 -9.09
N VAL A 317 -1.54 11.11 -9.78
CA VAL A 317 -0.91 9.92 -9.20
C VAL A 317 0.06 10.29 -8.08
N GLU A 318 0.87 11.34 -8.26
CA GLU A 318 1.84 11.78 -7.27
C GLU A 318 1.16 12.29 -5.99
N THR A 319 0.09 13.07 -6.12
CA THR A 319 -0.69 13.62 -5.01
C THR A 319 -1.41 12.51 -4.24
N ARG A 320 -1.95 11.50 -4.94
CA ARG A 320 -2.51 10.30 -4.29
C ARG A 320 -1.45 9.52 -3.53
N LEU A 321 -0.24 9.40 -4.10
CA LEU A 321 0.89 8.77 -3.43
C LEU A 321 1.31 9.58 -2.18
N ARG A 322 1.37 10.91 -2.27
CA ARG A 322 1.65 11.81 -1.15
C ARG A 322 0.67 11.61 0.01
N LEU A 323 -0.63 11.67 -0.27
CA LEU A 323 -1.68 11.45 0.73
C LEU A 323 -1.62 10.05 1.33
N SER A 324 -1.20 9.07 0.55
CA SER A 324 -1.01 7.71 1.04
C SER A 324 0.16 7.58 2.01
N VAL A 325 1.27 8.29 1.77
CA VAL A 325 2.39 8.40 2.73
C VAL A 325 1.92 9.07 4.01
N LEU A 326 1.20 10.19 3.92
CA LEU A 326 0.65 10.89 5.09
C LEU A 326 -0.30 9.97 5.88
N ALA A 327 -1.18 9.24 5.21
CA ALA A 327 -2.11 8.29 5.85
C ALA A 327 -1.37 7.18 6.58
N GLY A 328 -0.32 6.61 5.98
CA GLY A 328 0.53 5.60 6.59
C GLY A 328 1.24 6.11 7.85
N CYS A 329 1.76 7.35 7.80
CA CYS A 329 2.34 8.01 8.97
C CYS A 329 1.33 8.17 10.12
N VAL A 330 0.11 8.63 9.84
CA VAL A 330 -0.93 8.78 10.87
C VAL A 330 -1.32 7.44 11.48
N HIS A 331 -1.51 6.42 10.65
CA HIS A 331 -1.86 5.08 11.13
C HIS A 331 -0.78 4.51 12.06
N PHE A 332 0.49 4.67 11.68
CA PHE A 332 1.61 4.25 12.51
C PHE A 332 1.65 4.98 13.85
N ILE A 333 1.55 6.31 13.85
CA ILE A 333 1.53 7.11 15.10
C ILE A 333 0.40 6.62 16.02
N ARG A 334 -0.82 6.47 15.48
CA ARG A 334 -1.99 6.02 16.26
C ARG A 334 -1.81 4.63 16.87
N LYS A 335 -1.21 3.70 16.12
CA LYS A 335 -0.90 2.35 16.61
C LYS A 335 0.15 2.38 17.71
N SER A 336 1.21 3.18 17.54
CA SER A 336 2.29 3.31 18.52
C SER A 336 1.87 3.98 19.83
N THR A 337 0.85 4.84 19.82
CA THR A 337 0.33 5.50 21.03
C THR A 337 -0.81 4.74 21.71
N GLY A 338 -1.23 3.58 21.20
CA GLY A 338 -2.38 2.85 21.73
C GLY A 338 -3.72 3.56 21.49
N ALA A 339 -3.80 4.50 20.54
CA ALA A 339 -5.02 5.22 20.18
C ALA A 339 -5.93 4.43 19.20
N ILE A 340 -5.58 3.16 18.98
CA ILE A 340 -6.37 2.16 18.24
C ILE A 340 -6.44 0.96 19.17
N SER A 341 -7.52 0.87 19.93
CA SER A 341 -8.03 -0.40 20.47
C SER A 341 -9.06 -0.94 19.49
#